data_AF-A0A960EZP6-F1
#
_entry.id   AF-A0A960EZP6-F1
#
_cell.length_a   1.000
_cell.length_b   1.000
_cell.length_c   1.000
_cell.angle_alpha   90.00
_cell.angle_beta   90.00
_cell.angle_gamma   90.00
#
_symmetry.space_group_name_H-M   'P 1'
#
loop_
_entity.id
_entity.type
_entity.pdbx_description
1 polymer ?
#
loop_
_entity_poly.entity_id
_entity_poly.type
_entity_poly.pdbx_seq_one_letter_code
_entity_poly.pdbx_strand_id
1 'polypeptide(L)'
;MDTATHLAHFDREHETFLAACALAAPTAEVPTCPGWNLADLMYHLYEVQYGWHRLVAERREDFDGIELPARPADDQLAGIMIGEHAGYAAMLRAFPADTPTWTWAGTESFGWLARRMAQETLVHRVDADLAAGVTRAPVDAA
;
A
#
# COMPACT_ATOMS: atom_id res chain seq x y z
N MET A 1 -6.26 4.29 17.91
CA MET A 1 -6.74 3.32 16.92
C MET A 1 -6.17 1.94 17.24
N ASP A 2 -6.99 0.89 17.21
CA ASP A 2 -6.51 -0.50 17.35
C ASP A 2 -6.11 -1.11 16.00
N THR A 3 -5.50 -2.30 15.99
CA THR A 3 -5.07 -2.98 14.76
C THR A 3 -6.23 -3.30 13.82
N ALA A 4 -7.42 -3.59 14.35
CA ALA A 4 -8.58 -3.93 13.52
C ALA A 4 -9.04 -2.70 12.73
N THR A 5 -9.04 -1.52 13.34
CA THR A 5 -9.32 -0.27 12.62
C THR A 5 -8.26 0.01 11.56
N HIS A 6 -6.96 -0.15 11.84
CA HIS A 6 -5.93 0.04 10.80
C HIS A 6 -6.16 -0.88 9.59
N LEU A 7 -6.56 -2.12 9.82
CA LEU A 7 -6.86 -3.07 8.73
C LEU A 7 -8.12 -2.67 7.94
N ALA A 8 -9.15 -2.17 8.61
CA ALA A 8 -10.32 -1.65 7.92
C ALA A 8 -9.99 -0.42 7.05
N HIS A 9 -9.09 0.44 7.52
CA HIS A 9 -8.55 1.54 6.70
C HIS A 9 -7.73 1.00 5.53
N PHE A 10 -6.83 0.04 5.75
CA PHE A 10 -6.05 -0.57 4.67
C PHE A 10 -6.94 -1.10 3.53
N ASP A 11 -7.99 -1.85 3.86
CA ASP A 11 -8.91 -2.40 2.88
C ASP A 11 -9.66 -1.28 2.11
N ARG A 12 -10.28 -0.35 2.84
CA ARG A 12 -11.06 0.75 2.23
C ARG A 12 -10.19 1.68 1.39
N GLU A 13 -9.02 2.05 1.88
CA GLU A 13 -8.13 2.96 1.15
C GLU A 13 -7.56 2.27 -0.10
N HIS A 14 -7.35 0.95 -0.08
CA HIS A 14 -6.94 0.20 -1.27
C HIS A 14 -8.01 0.21 -2.36
N GLU A 15 -9.26 -0.08 -2.00
CA GLU A 15 -10.39 -0.01 -2.92
C GLU A 15 -10.56 1.40 -3.50
N THR A 16 -10.46 2.42 -2.64
CA THR A 16 -10.61 3.82 -3.04
C THR A 16 -9.43 4.28 -3.91
N PHE A 17 -8.22 3.81 -3.63
CA PHE A 17 -7.03 4.07 -4.46
C PHE A 17 -7.24 3.57 -5.88
N LEU A 18 -7.64 2.30 -6.03
CA LEU A 18 -7.89 1.71 -7.35
C LEU A 18 -9.02 2.41 -8.10
N ALA A 19 -10.08 2.79 -7.39
CA ALA A 19 -11.17 3.57 -7.96
C ALA A 19 -10.69 4.93 -8.49
N ALA A 20 -9.83 5.63 -7.74
CA ALA A 20 -9.25 6.90 -8.18
C ALA A 20 -8.34 6.73 -9.40
N CYS A 21 -7.46 5.71 -9.40
CA CYS A 21 -6.60 5.40 -10.54
C CYS A 21 -7.40 5.10 -11.81
N ALA A 22 -8.58 4.48 -11.70
CA ALA A 22 -9.44 4.18 -12.84
C ALA A 22 -10.11 5.41 -13.49
N LEU A 23 -10.05 6.59 -12.86
CA LEU A 23 -10.67 7.83 -13.36
C LEU A 23 -9.75 8.64 -14.29
N ALA A 24 -8.48 8.28 -14.41
CA ALA A 24 -7.51 8.99 -15.24
C ALA A 24 -6.64 8.03 -16.06
N ALA A 25 -5.94 8.57 -17.06
CA ALA A 25 -5.01 7.79 -17.86
C ALA A 25 -3.83 7.33 -16.97
N PRO A 26 -3.27 6.12 -17.19
CA PRO A 26 -2.07 5.68 -16.47
C PRO A 26 -0.89 6.64 -16.59
N THR A 27 -0.84 7.42 -17.69
CA THR A 27 0.18 8.45 -17.94
C THR A 27 -0.11 9.81 -17.30
N ALA A 28 -1.20 9.97 -16.55
CA ALA A 28 -1.51 11.22 -15.87
C ALA A 28 -0.45 11.53 -14.82
N GLU A 29 0.03 12.77 -14.78
CA GLU A 29 1.04 13.21 -13.82
C GLU A 29 0.50 13.20 -12.39
N VAL A 30 1.35 12.82 -11.45
CA VAL A 30 1.03 12.85 -10.01
C VAL A 30 1.63 14.13 -9.40
N PRO A 31 0.82 15.16 -9.07
CA PRO A 31 1.35 16.47 -8.70
C PRO A 31 2.22 16.49 -7.43
N THR A 32 2.00 15.54 -6.53
CA THR A 32 2.73 15.36 -5.27
C THR A 32 4.00 14.54 -5.43
N CYS A 33 4.17 13.85 -6.56
CA CYS A 33 5.33 13.03 -6.91
C CYS A 33 5.90 13.48 -8.27
N PRO A 34 6.66 14.59 -8.31
CA PRO A 34 7.17 15.14 -9.58
C PRO A 34 7.96 14.10 -10.38
N GLY A 35 7.60 13.95 -11.66
CA GLY A 35 8.21 12.98 -12.57
C GLY A 35 7.55 11.60 -12.55
N TRP A 36 6.54 11.36 -11.71
CA TRP A 36 5.76 10.13 -11.70
C TRP A 36 4.44 10.31 -12.43
N ASN A 37 4.01 9.24 -13.09
CA ASN A 37 2.63 9.08 -13.54
C ASN A 37 1.83 8.13 -12.63
N LEU A 38 0.52 7.99 -12.89
CA LEU A 38 -0.35 7.10 -12.12
C LEU A 38 0.10 5.63 -12.13
N ALA A 39 0.66 5.13 -13.24
CA ALA A 39 1.19 3.77 -13.28
C ALA A 39 2.42 3.63 -12.38
N ASP A 40 3.29 4.64 -12.31
CA ASP A 40 4.43 4.66 -11.37
C ASP A 40 3.95 4.65 -9.91
N LEU A 41 2.90 5.42 -9.59
CA LEU A 41 2.29 5.44 -8.26
C LEU A 41 1.68 4.08 -7.87
N MET A 42 0.94 3.44 -8.80
CA MET A 42 0.39 2.09 -8.61
C MET A 42 1.49 1.06 -8.40
N TYR A 43 2.54 1.13 -9.23
CA TYR A 43 3.69 0.23 -9.13
C TYR A 43 4.42 0.39 -7.78
N HIS A 44 4.68 1.62 -7.34
CA HIS A 44 5.29 1.89 -6.04
C HIS A 44 4.47 1.30 -4.89
N LEU A 45 3.15 1.54 -4.86
CA LEU A 45 2.30 1.00 -3.79
C LEU A 45 2.29 -0.53 -3.80
N TYR A 46 2.27 -1.15 -4.99
CA TYR A 46 2.42 -2.59 -5.15
C TYR A 46 3.77 -3.10 -4.61
N GLU A 47 4.89 -2.46 -4.96
CA GLU A 47 6.23 -2.84 -4.51
C GLU A 47 6.35 -2.78 -2.98
N VAL A 48 5.82 -1.74 -2.35
CA VAL A 48 5.83 -1.59 -0.89
C VAL A 48 5.06 -2.73 -0.23
N GLN A 49 3.84 -3.01 -0.69
CA GLN A 49 3.01 -4.08 -0.12
C GLN A 49 3.65 -5.46 -0.33
N TYR A 50 4.17 -5.71 -1.53
CA TYR A 50 4.88 -6.95 -1.85
C TYR A 50 6.12 -7.13 -0.96
N GLY A 51 6.96 -6.10 -0.84
CA GLY A 51 8.18 -6.14 -0.05
C GLY A 51 7.91 -6.48 1.42
N TRP A 52 6.93 -5.82 2.03
CA TRP A 52 6.52 -6.13 3.40
C TRP A 52 5.96 -7.54 3.55
N HIS A 53 5.16 -7.99 2.58
CA HIS A 53 4.66 -9.36 2.57
C HIS A 53 5.79 -10.38 2.51
N ARG A 54 6.80 -10.18 1.66
CA ARG A 54 7.98 -11.05 1.59
C ARG A 54 8.79 -11.03 2.88
N LEU A 55 9.03 -9.84 3.43
CA LEU A 55 9.74 -9.69 4.70
C LEU A 55 9.11 -10.52 5.81
N VAL A 56 7.78 -10.44 5.95
CA VAL A 56 7.03 -11.21 6.94
C VAL A 56 7.04 -12.71 6.63
N ALA A 57 6.74 -13.10 5.38
CA ALA A 57 6.66 -14.50 4.97
C ALA A 57 7.99 -15.23 5.17
N GLU A 58 9.11 -14.56 4.93
CA GLU A 58 10.46 -15.10 5.05
C GLU A 58 11.12 -14.81 6.41
N ARG A 59 10.43 -14.10 7.32
CA ARG A 59 10.94 -13.70 8.64
C ARG A 59 12.28 -12.96 8.56
N ARG A 60 12.37 -12.00 7.63
CA ARG A 60 13.62 -11.25 7.39
C ARG A 60 13.78 -10.08 8.36
N GLU A 61 15.03 -9.66 8.49
CA GLU A 61 15.46 -8.50 9.30
C GLU A 61 16.11 -7.41 8.45
N ASP A 62 15.80 -7.39 7.15
CA ASP A 62 16.16 -6.34 6.22
C ASP A 62 15.29 -6.44 4.94
N PHE A 63 15.39 -5.46 4.05
CA PHE A 63 14.85 -5.54 2.69
C PHE A 63 15.91 -5.99 1.66
N ASP A 64 17.18 -6.11 2.08
CA ASP A 64 18.30 -6.40 1.19
C ASP A 64 18.14 -7.80 0.58
N GLY A 65 18.20 -7.89 -0.74
CA GLY A 65 18.03 -9.16 -1.45
C GLY A 65 16.59 -9.66 -1.56
N ILE A 66 15.58 -8.87 -1.12
CA ILE A 66 14.20 -9.11 -1.57
C ILE A 66 14.13 -8.75 -3.05
N GLU A 67 14.12 -9.76 -3.89
CA GLU A 67 13.89 -9.59 -5.33
C GLU A 67 12.44 -9.20 -5.56
N LEU A 68 12.25 -7.95 -5.98
CA LEU A 68 10.96 -7.49 -6.47
C LEU A 68 10.68 -8.17 -7.82
N PRO A 69 9.43 -8.58 -8.07
CA PRO A 69 9.06 -9.09 -9.38
C PRO A 69 9.31 -8.01 -10.42
N ALA A 70 9.58 -8.44 -11.65
CA ALA A 70 9.69 -7.50 -12.76
C ALA A 70 8.43 -6.63 -12.82
N ARG A 71 8.63 -5.31 -13.03
CA ARG A 71 7.52 -4.36 -13.13
C ARG A 71 6.47 -4.88 -14.13
N PRO A 72 5.22 -5.11 -13.68
CA PRO A 72 4.14 -5.48 -14.58
C PRO A 72 3.92 -4.42 -15.65
N ALA A 73 3.29 -4.80 -16.77
CA ALA A 73 2.81 -3.80 -17.71
C ALA A 73 1.79 -2.89 -17.02
N ASP A 74 1.76 -1.61 -17.39
CA ASP A 74 0.93 -0.60 -16.73
C ASP A 74 -0.57 -0.98 -16.73
N ASP A 75 -1.04 -1.65 -17.78
CA ASP A 75 -2.42 -2.14 -17.92
C ASP A 75 -2.75 -3.38 -17.07
N GLN A 76 -1.74 -4.03 -16.49
CA GLN A 76 -1.89 -5.19 -15.62
C GLN A 76 -1.88 -4.83 -14.12
N LEU A 77 -1.32 -3.66 -13.76
CA LEU A 77 -1.11 -3.26 -12.36
C LEU A 77 -2.40 -3.32 -11.53
N ALA A 78 -3.50 -2.77 -12.03
CA ALA A 78 -4.78 -2.77 -11.30
C ALA A 78 -5.26 -4.19 -11.01
N GLY A 79 -5.22 -5.08 -12.01
CA GLY A 79 -5.66 -6.46 -11.86
C GLY A 79 -4.82 -7.24 -10.85
N ILE A 80 -3.49 -7.02 -10.86
CA ILE A 80 -2.57 -7.65 -9.90
C ILE A 80 -2.85 -7.15 -8.48
N MET A 81 -2.99 -5.83 -8.29
CA MET A 81 -3.26 -5.26 -6.97
C MET A 81 -4.57 -5.79 -6.38
N ILE A 82 -5.63 -5.90 -7.20
CA ILE A 82 -6.90 -6.51 -6.78
C ILE A 82 -6.70 -7.96 -6.34
N GLY A 83 -5.91 -8.75 -7.08
CA GLY A 83 -5.68 -10.17 -6.80
C GLY A 83 -4.86 -10.42 -5.54
N GLU A 84 -3.85 -9.58 -5.27
CA GLU A 84 -2.91 -9.78 -4.16
C GLU A 84 -3.42 -9.21 -2.83
N HIS A 85 -4.29 -8.20 -2.86
CA HIS A 85 -4.68 -7.44 -1.67
C HIS A 85 -5.22 -8.31 -0.52
N ALA A 86 -6.07 -9.30 -0.84
CA ALA A 86 -6.63 -10.20 0.17
C ALA A 86 -5.53 -11.00 0.90
N GLY A 87 -4.47 -11.39 0.20
CA GLY A 87 -3.31 -12.08 0.78
C GLY A 87 -2.53 -11.17 1.73
N TYR A 88 -2.29 -9.93 1.31
CA TYR A 88 -1.62 -8.92 2.16
C TYR A 88 -2.42 -8.61 3.42
N ALA A 89 -3.73 -8.39 3.29
CA ALA A 89 -4.60 -8.14 4.43
C ALA A 89 -4.70 -9.35 5.37
N ALA A 90 -4.70 -10.57 4.83
CA ALA A 90 -4.67 -11.81 5.62
C ALA A 90 -3.35 -11.96 6.39
N MET A 91 -2.21 -11.64 5.77
CA MET A 91 -0.89 -11.68 6.42
C MET A 91 -0.84 -10.74 7.64
N LEU A 92 -1.38 -9.53 7.52
CA LEU A 92 -1.41 -8.58 8.65
C LEU A 92 -2.34 -9.05 9.79
N ARG A 93 -3.35 -9.88 9.49
CA ARG A 93 -4.26 -10.48 10.48
C ARG A 93 -3.71 -11.74 11.14
N ALA A 94 -2.66 -12.35 10.56
CA ALA A 94 -2.18 -13.65 10.97
C ALA A 94 -1.44 -13.65 12.32
N PHE A 95 -1.05 -12.48 12.82
CA PHE A 95 -0.22 -12.34 14.02
C PHE A 95 -0.89 -11.45 15.07
N PRO A 96 -0.70 -11.75 16.37
CA PRO A 96 -1.05 -10.83 17.45
C PRO A 96 -0.43 -9.45 17.26
N ALA A 97 -1.15 -8.39 17.63
CA ALA A 97 -0.72 -7.01 17.40
C ALA A 97 0.61 -6.65 18.07
N ASP A 98 0.95 -7.29 19.19
CA ASP A 98 2.18 -7.11 19.97
C ASP A 98 3.34 -8.00 19.49
N THR A 99 3.12 -8.83 18.46
CA THR A 99 4.18 -9.67 17.87
C THR A 99 5.31 -8.78 17.37
N PRO A 100 6.57 -9.00 17.82
CA PRO A 100 7.71 -8.26 17.34
C PRO A 100 7.91 -8.44 15.83
N THR A 101 8.12 -7.35 15.12
CA THR A 101 8.47 -7.34 13.69
C THR A 101 9.66 -6.43 13.46
N TRP A 102 10.53 -6.82 12.54
CA TRP A 102 11.62 -5.95 12.12
C TRP A 102 11.08 -4.77 11.29
N THR A 103 11.73 -3.61 11.42
CA THR A 103 11.59 -2.43 10.56
C THR A 103 12.95 -1.73 10.40
N TRP A 104 13.08 -0.78 9.47
CA TRP A 104 14.29 0.05 9.35
C TRP A 104 14.58 0.91 10.59
N ALA A 105 13.60 1.14 11.46
CA ALA A 105 13.76 1.89 12.70
C ALA A 105 14.11 1.00 13.91
N GLY A 106 14.31 -0.31 13.68
CA GLY A 106 14.49 -1.33 14.71
C GLY A 106 13.26 -2.23 14.87
N THR A 107 13.17 -2.89 16.01
CA THR A 107 12.05 -3.80 16.31
C THR A 107 10.80 -3.01 16.69
N GLU A 108 9.72 -3.20 15.93
CA GLU A 108 8.38 -2.67 16.19
C GLU A 108 7.40 -3.84 16.38
N SER A 109 6.10 -3.56 16.31
CA SER A 109 5.03 -4.56 16.47
C SER A 109 4.23 -4.80 15.19
N PHE A 110 3.53 -5.92 15.08
CA PHE A 110 2.62 -6.16 13.95
C PHE A 110 1.49 -5.12 13.86
N GLY A 111 1.05 -4.56 14.99
CA GLY A 111 0.13 -3.42 15.01
C GLY A 111 0.73 -2.17 14.36
N TRP A 112 2.04 -1.94 14.53
CA TRP A 112 2.76 -0.89 13.81
C TRP A 112 2.77 -1.16 12.30
N LEU A 113 3.00 -2.40 11.87
CA LEU A 113 3.01 -2.77 10.46
C LEU A 113 1.64 -2.57 9.81
N ALA A 114 0.56 -3.00 10.48
CA ALA A 114 -0.80 -2.75 10.02
C ALA A 114 -1.09 -1.24 9.85
N ARG A 115 -0.66 -0.42 10.81
CA ARG A 115 -0.74 1.04 10.71
C ARG A 115 0.08 1.58 9.53
N ARG A 116 1.28 1.08 9.30
CA ARG A 116 2.16 1.51 8.19
C ARG A 116 1.51 1.23 6.83
N MET A 117 0.86 0.07 6.67
CA MET A 117 0.16 -0.31 5.44
C MET A 117 -1.08 0.55 5.19
N ALA A 118 -1.86 0.83 6.24
CA ALA A 118 -2.98 1.75 6.15
C ALA A 118 -2.52 3.17 5.76
N GLN A 119 -1.46 3.67 6.40
CA GLN A 119 -0.93 5.01 6.14
C GLN A 119 -0.36 5.15 4.72
N GLU A 120 0.42 4.19 4.24
CA GLU A 120 0.97 4.23 2.88
C GLU A 120 -0.16 4.29 1.84
N THR A 121 -1.14 3.41 2.01
CA THR A 121 -2.27 3.29 1.09
C THR A 121 -3.11 4.56 1.10
N LEU A 122 -3.38 5.13 2.28
CA LEU A 122 -4.10 6.39 2.43
C LEU A 122 -3.37 7.56 1.72
N VAL A 123 -2.07 7.70 1.94
CA VAL A 123 -1.28 8.77 1.31
C VAL A 123 -1.30 8.63 -0.21
N HIS A 124 -1.06 7.45 -0.75
CA HIS A 124 -1.06 7.27 -2.21
C HIS A 124 -2.44 7.31 -2.84
N ARG A 125 -3.49 7.01 -2.08
CA ARG A 125 -4.89 7.31 -2.46
C ARG A 125 -5.14 8.81 -2.55
N VAL A 126 -4.56 9.62 -1.66
CA VAL A 126 -4.59 11.09 -1.75
C VAL A 126 -3.84 11.59 -2.99
N ASP A 127 -2.71 10.96 -3.35
CA ASP A 127 -1.96 11.28 -4.56
C ASP A 127 -2.75 10.93 -5.83
N ALA A 128 -3.37 9.74 -5.86
CA ALA A 128 -4.19 9.28 -6.98
C ALA A 128 -5.41 10.17 -7.22
N ASP A 129 -6.10 10.59 -6.16
CA ASP A 129 -7.22 11.55 -6.27
C ASP A 129 -6.79 12.87 -6.92
N LEU A 130 -5.61 13.39 -6.56
CA LEU A 130 -5.10 14.64 -7.11
C LEU A 130 -4.80 14.50 -8.60
N ALA A 131 -4.15 13.40 -8.99
CA ALA A 131 -3.89 13.09 -10.39
C ALA A 131 -5.20 12.91 -11.19
N ALA A 132 -6.24 12.35 -10.57
CA ALA A 132 -7.56 12.14 -11.17
C ALA A 132 -8.50 13.37 -11.10
N GLY A 133 -8.10 14.46 -10.44
CA GLY A 133 -8.94 15.64 -10.27
C GLY A 133 -10.18 15.41 -9.38
N VAL A 134 -10.13 14.43 -8.49
CA VAL A 134 -11.24 14.06 -7.59
C VAL A 134 -11.35 15.06 -6.43
N THR A 135 -12.56 15.54 -6.16
CA THR A 135 -12.84 16.32 -4.95
C THR A 135 -12.96 15.38 -3.76
N ARG A 136 -12.05 15.54 -2.79
CA ARG A 136 -11.89 14.62 -1.66
C ARG A 136 -12.79 15.01 -0.50
N ALA A 137 -13.38 14.02 0.16
CA ALA A 137 -13.89 14.21 1.52
C ALA A 137 -12.70 14.40 2.49
N PRO A 138 -12.91 15.01 3.67
CA PRO A 138 -11.90 15.03 4.72
C PRO A 138 -11.42 13.60 5.04
N VAL A 139 -10.10 13.44 5.20
CA VAL A 139 -9.52 12.19 5.67
C VAL A 139 -9.99 11.94 7.10
N ASP A 140 -10.49 10.74 7.36
CA ASP A 140 -10.82 10.34 8.72
C ASP A 140 -9.53 10.22 9.55
N ALA A 141 -9.47 10.99 10.64
CA ALA A 141 -8.33 11.02 11.55
C ALA A 141 -8.47 10.02 12.71
N ALA A 142 -9.65 9.40 12.85
CA ALA A 142 -9.95 8.40 13.88
C ALA A 142 -9.24 7.10 13.58
#